data_AF-A0A5P8Z485-F1
#
_entry.id   AF-A0A5P8Z485-F1
#
_cell.length_a   1.000
_cell.length_b   1.000
_cell.length_c   1.000
_cell.angle_alpha   90.00
_cell.angle_beta   90.00
_cell.angle_gamma   90.00
#
_symmetry.space_group_name_H-M   'P 1'
#
loop_
_entity.id
_entity.type
_entity.pdbx_description
1 polymer ?
#
loop_
_entity_poly.entity_id
_entity_poly.type
_entity_poly.pdbx_seq_one_letter_code
_entity_poly.pdbx_strand_id
1 'polypeptide(L)'
;MPMHLGHRLIQLGVRSLGYDPGPIDGWWGPKTDGACSALVEEGPAKSTLWALRTLQSGIEDLGYPVTISGEWDAQTRLALQAVLDFDGDPLASHAPPVILEPEKPRFEPLPHVGEIRQGSAGYVIDTICLHCAAVPGRWHMDKSNGEIASAIHRMHTLPPSKGGRGWSDTGYHGITCPDGEIRAARPITRIGAGARGYNRGVYHLLMIEVGTITDTRQPEDYFTPEALAAAKAKIEEIARQTPITRLMGHREVARKLCPGFEVVDREWTNREVS
;
A
#
# COMPACT_ATOMS: atom_id res chain seq x y z
N MET A 1 -7.54 -0.76 10.75
CA MET A 1 -7.80 -0.68 9.30
C MET A 1 -7.82 0.78 8.85
N PRO A 2 -7.46 1.09 7.59
CA PRO A 2 -7.66 2.42 7.02
C PRO A 2 -9.15 2.73 6.89
N MET A 3 -9.48 4.02 6.84
CA MET A 3 -10.84 4.53 6.62
C MET A 3 -11.38 4.06 5.26
N HIS A 4 -12.57 3.46 5.23
CA HIS A 4 -13.21 2.95 4.01
C HIS A 4 -14.65 3.47 3.89
N LEU A 5 -15.07 3.84 2.68
CA LEU A 5 -16.44 4.33 2.44
C LEU A 5 -17.49 3.27 2.81
N GLY A 6 -17.23 2.01 2.47
CA GLY A 6 -18.09 0.87 2.83
C GLY A 6 -18.35 0.75 4.33
N HIS A 7 -17.33 0.90 5.20
CA HIS A 7 -17.53 0.89 6.66
C HIS A 7 -18.49 1.99 7.11
N ARG A 8 -18.38 3.19 6.52
CA ARG A 8 -19.25 4.32 6.88
C ARG A 8 -20.71 4.02 6.53
N LEU A 9 -20.95 3.39 5.38
CA LEU A 9 -22.29 2.96 4.96
C LEU A 9 -22.83 1.86 5.87
N ILE A 10 -22.00 0.88 6.25
CA ILE A 10 -22.39 -0.14 7.23
C ILE A 10 -22.75 0.50 8.57
N GLN A 11 -21.93 1.41 9.11
CA GLN A 11 -22.23 2.15 10.34
C GLN A 11 -23.56 2.93 10.24
N LEU A 12 -23.84 3.59 9.11
CA LEU A 12 -25.12 4.28 8.89
C LEU A 12 -26.31 3.32 8.86
N GLY A 13 -26.17 2.22 8.11
CA GLY A 13 -27.19 1.18 7.97
C GLY A 13 -27.51 0.55 9.31
N VAL A 14 -26.50 -0.03 9.98
CA VAL A 14 -26.61 -0.69 11.29
C VAL A 14 -27.23 0.24 12.34
N ARG A 15 -26.82 1.52 12.35
CA ARG A 15 -27.43 2.50 13.26
C ARG A 15 -28.91 2.69 13.02
N SER A 16 -29.28 2.82 11.76
CA SER A 16 -30.67 3.02 11.36
C SER A 16 -31.53 1.76 11.56
N LEU A 17 -30.90 0.60 11.64
CA LEU A 17 -31.54 -0.68 11.97
C LEU A 17 -31.73 -0.92 13.48
N GLY A 18 -31.24 -0.01 14.32
CA GLY A 18 -31.51 0.01 15.76
C GLY A 18 -30.32 -0.30 16.67
N TYR A 19 -29.12 -0.46 16.11
CA TYR A 19 -27.90 -0.80 16.86
C TYR A 19 -26.98 0.42 17.01
N ASP A 20 -26.05 0.46 17.98
CA ASP A 20 -25.08 1.57 18.10
C ASP A 20 -23.68 1.13 17.66
N PRO A 21 -23.25 1.44 16.42
CA PRO A 21 -21.92 1.06 15.93
C PRO A 21 -20.80 1.98 16.44
N GLY A 22 -21.07 2.91 17.35
CA GLY A 22 -20.14 4.01 17.64
C GLY A 22 -20.16 5.08 16.54
N PRO A 23 -19.16 5.97 16.45
CA PRO A 23 -19.13 7.07 15.49
C PRO A 23 -19.30 6.62 14.03
N ILE A 24 -19.84 7.50 13.18
CA ILE A 24 -19.97 7.26 11.73
C ILE A 24 -18.78 7.89 11.02
N ASP A 25 -17.65 7.20 11.09
CA ASP A 25 -16.32 7.71 10.72
C ASP A 25 -15.62 6.84 9.66
N GLY A 26 -16.22 5.71 9.25
CA GLY A 26 -15.64 4.78 8.30
C GLY A 26 -14.51 3.92 8.89
N TRP A 27 -14.37 3.90 10.22
CA TRP A 27 -13.42 3.05 10.92
C TRP A 27 -14.12 1.81 11.50
N TRP A 28 -13.68 0.62 11.07
CA TRP A 28 -14.13 -0.62 11.69
C TRP A 28 -13.39 -0.85 13.02
N GLY A 29 -14.15 -0.93 14.09
CA GLY A 29 -13.63 -1.17 15.44
C GLY A 29 -14.62 -1.89 16.34
N PRO A 30 -14.27 -2.13 17.62
CA PRO A 30 -15.02 -3.04 18.49
C PRO A 30 -16.51 -2.71 18.65
N LYS A 31 -16.89 -1.42 18.59
CA LYS A 31 -18.30 -1.01 18.65
C LYS A 31 -19.05 -1.32 17.35
N THR A 32 -18.44 -1.05 16.19
CA THR A 32 -19.03 -1.36 14.89
C THR A 32 -19.17 -2.87 14.75
N ASP A 33 -18.14 -3.62 15.14
CA ASP A 33 -18.12 -5.07 15.15
C ASP A 33 -19.24 -5.68 16.01
N GLY A 34 -19.35 -5.24 17.27
CA GLY A 34 -20.39 -5.69 18.19
C GLY A 34 -21.80 -5.34 17.71
N ALA A 35 -22.01 -4.15 17.13
CA ALA A 35 -23.30 -3.75 16.59
C ALA A 35 -23.71 -4.58 15.35
N CYS A 36 -22.76 -4.90 14.47
CA CYS A 36 -22.99 -5.78 13.33
C CYS A 36 -23.27 -7.22 13.77
N SER A 37 -22.51 -7.73 14.76
CA SER A 37 -22.74 -9.07 15.34
C SER A 37 -24.14 -9.20 15.93
N ALA A 38 -24.58 -8.22 16.73
CA ALA A 38 -25.93 -8.20 17.29
C ALA A 38 -27.01 -8.14 16.20
N LEU A 39 -26.80 -7.32 15.15
CA LEU A 39 -27.70 -7.28 13.99
C LEU A 39 -27.77 -8.64 13.25
N VAL A 40 -26.63 -9.32 13.08
CA VAL A 40 -26.62 -10.67 12.49
C VAL A 40 -27.43 -11.60 13.36
N GLU A 41 -27.17 -11.67 14.66
CA GLU A 41 -27.81 -12.61 15.58
C GLU A 41 -29.32 -12.38 15.68
N GLU A 42 -29.73 -11.16 15.98
CA GLU A 42 -31.08 -10.78 16.39
C GLU A 42 -31.96 -10.28 15.24
N GLY A 43 -31.34 -9.84 14.13
CA GLY A 43 -32.04 -9.16 13.04
C GLY A 43 -32.42 -7.70 13.35
N PRO A 44 -32.97 -6.94 12.40
CA PRO A 44 -33.18 -5.52 12.55
C PRO A 44 -34.32 -5.19 13.54
N ALA A 45 -34.00 -4.43 14.60
CA ALA A 45 -34.98 -3.95 15.59
C ALA A 45 -35.88 -2.81 15.06
N LYS A 46 -35.37 -2.05 14.09
CA LYS A 46 -36.08 -1.04 13.29
C LYS A 46 -35.71 -1.34 11.85
N SER A 47 -36.64 -1.30 10.89
CA SER A 47 -36.28 -1.57 9.50
C SER A 47 -36.92 -0.56 8.57
N THR A 48 -36.09 0.03 7.71
CA THR A 48 -36.54 0.81 6.56
C THR A 48 -35.80 0.29 5.34
N LEU A 49 -36.47 0.34 4.18
CA LEU A 49 -35.87 -0.01 2.90
C LEU A 49 -34.54 0.71 2.68
N TRP A 50 -34.45 1.99 3.08
CA TRP A 50 -33.23 2.78 2.97
C TRP A 50 -32.08 2.24 3.83
N ALA A 51 -32.35 1.89 5.09
CA ALA A 51 -31.32 1.38 6.00
C ALA A 51 -30.71 0.07 5.51
N LEU A 52 -31.55 -0.85 5.00
CA LEU A 52 -31.09 -2.12 4.45
C LEU A 52 -30.30 -1.94 3.15
N ARG A 53 -30.76 -1.08 2.23
CA ARG A 53 -29.99 -0.78 1.02
C ARG A 53 -28.64 -0.13 1.34
N THR A 54 -28.61 0.76 2.33
CA THR A 54 -27.37 1.43 2.77
C THR A 54 -26.37 0.42 3.35
N LEU A 55 -26.85 -0.50 4.19
CA LEU A 55 -26.04 -1.61 4.70
C LEU A 55 -25.50 -2.48 3.57
N GLN A 56 -26.38 -2.93 2.66
CA GLN A 56 -26.01 -3.78 1.52
C GLN A 56 -25.01 -3.10 0.59
N SER A 57 -25.18 -1.80 0.28
CA SER A 57 -24.19 -1.04 -0.48
C SER A 57 -22.84 -0.97 0.24
N GLY A 58 -22.83 -0.83 1.57
CA GLY A 58 -21.59 -0.86 2.34
C GLY A 58 -20.87 -2.21 2.30
N ILE A 59 -21.62 -3.31 2.34
CA ILE A 59 -21.12 -4.69 2.21
C ILE A 59 -20.56 -4.91 0.79
N GLU A 60 -21.29 -4.49 -0.25
CA GLU A 60 -20.85 -4.56 -1.65
C GLU A 60 -19.58 -3.73 -1.89
N ASP A 61 -19.50 -2.51 -1.34
CA ASP A 61 -18.33 -1.64 -1.43
C ASP A 61 -17.07 -2.27 -0.83
N LEU A 62 -17.21 -3.11 0.20
CA LEU A 62 -16.11 -3.90 0.78
C LEU A 62 -15.75 -5.12 -0.09
N GLY A 63 -16.46 -5.36 -1.18
CA GLY A 63 -16.25 -6.45 -2.12
C GLY A 63 -16.96 -7.75 -1.75
N TYR A 64 -17.84 -7.75 -0.75
CA TYR A 64 -18.58 -8.93 -0.33
C TYR A 64 -19.82 -9.13 -1.20
N PRO A 65 -20.06 -10.35 -1.75
CA PRO A 65 -21.22 -10.61 -2.59
C PRO A 65 -22.55 -10.43 -1.82
N VAL A 66 -23.35 -9.44 -2.23
CA VAL A 66 -24.68 -9.18 -1.68
C VAL A 66 -25.57 -8.58 -2.77
N THR A 67 -26.88 -8.74 -2.65
CA THR A 67 -27.85 -8.10 -3.55
C THR A 67 -28.48 -6.91 -2.84
N ILE A 68 -28.54 -5.74 -3.49
CA ILE A 68 -29.15 -4.53 -2.93
C ILE A 68 -30.69 -4.58 -3.08
N SER A 69 -31.30 -5.58 -2.43
CA SER A 69 -32.75 -5.81 -2.40
C SER A 69 -33.48 -4.83 -1.49
N GLY A 70 -32.82 -4.37 -0.43
CA GLY A 70 -33.45 -3.66 0.67
C GLY A 70 -34.26 -4.58 1.60
N GLU A 71 -34.05 -5.89 1.51
CA GLU A 71 -34.64 -6.90 2.39
C GLU A 71 -33.59 -7.47 3.36
N TRP A 72 -34.00 -7.82 4.57
CA TRP A 72 -33.16 -8.56 5.51
C TRP A 72 -33.34 -10.06 5.27
N ASP A 73 -32.70 -10.56 4.22
CA ASP A 73 -32.75 -11.96 3.78
C ASP A 73 -31.53 -12.76 4.27
N ALA A 74 -31.56 -14.08 4.02
CA ALA A 74 -30.46 -14.98 4.39
C ALA A 74 -29.13 -14.57 3.72
N GLN A 75 -29.18 -14.05 2.49
CA GLN A 75 -27.99 -13.62 1.77
C GLN A 75 -27.36 -12.39 2.42
N THR A 76 -28.16 -11.41 2.83
CA THR A 76 -27.71 -10.20 3.53
C THR A 76 -27.10 -10.56 4.88
N ARG A 77 -27.73 -11.48 5.63
CA ARG A 77 -27.20 -11.99 6.90
C ARG A 77 -25.85 -12.68 6.70
N LEU A 78 -25.74 -13.58 5.71
CA LEU A 78 -24.50 -14.28 5.39
C LEU A 78 -23.39 -13.33 4.92
N ALA A 79 -23.73 -12.33 4.11
CA ALA A 79 -22.76 -11.36 3.63
C ALA A 79 -22.23 -10.48 4.78
N LEU A 80 -23.08 -10.03 5.71
CA LEU A 80 -22.63 -9.31 6.90
C LEU A 80 -21.81 -10.21 7.84
N GLN A 81 -22.16 -11.49 7.99
CA GLN A 81 -21.36 -12.45 8.74
C GLN A 81 -19.97 -12.62 8.12
N ALA A 82 -19.86 -12.71 6.79
CA ALA A 82 -18.58 -12.81 6.12
C ALA A 82 -17.69 -11.57 6.35
N VAL A 83 -18.28 -10.37 6.41
CA VAL A 83 -17.56 -9.15 6.81
C VAL A 83 -17.00 -9.27 8.23
N LEU A 84 -17.78 -9.80 9.17
CA LEU A 84 -17.37 -10.02 10.56
C LEU A 84 -16.26 -11.08 10.69
N ASP A 85 -16.36 -12.17 9.94
CA ASP A 85 -15.37 -13.25 9.96
C ASP A 85 -13.96 -12.78 9.52
N PHE A 86 -13.91 -11.66 8.81
CA PHE A 86 -12.70 -10.98 8.36
C PHE A 86 -12.43 -9.67 9.12
N ASP A 87 -12.96 -9.52 10.34
CA ASP A 87 -12.77 -8.37 11.21
C ASP A 87 -13.14 -7.02 10.55
N GLY A 88 -14.02 -7.03 9.54
CA GLY A 88 -14.41 -5.85 8.76
C GLY A 88 -13.52 -5.55 7.55
N ASP A 89 -12.43 -6.28 7.31
CA ASP A 89 -11.52 -5.99 6.20
C ASP A 89 -12.23 -6.14 4.85
N PRO A 90 -11.93 -5.31 3.84
CA PRO A 90 -12.40 -5.54 2.47
C PRO A 90 -12.01 -6.95 1.99
N LEU A 91 -12.89 -7.64 1.27
CA LEU A 91 -12.68 -9.04 0.85
C LEU A 91 -11.38 -9.21 0.04
N ALA A 92 -11.00 -8.19 -0.76
CA ALA A 92 -9.77 -8.17 -1.52
C ALA A 92 -8.50 -8.23 -0.65
N SER A 93 -8.57 -7.85 0.63
CA SER A 93 -7.47 -7.98 1.59
C SER A 93 -7.12 -9.44 1.91
N HIS A 94 -8.05 -10.37 1.70
CA HIS A 94 -7.88 -11.80 1.99
C HIS A 94 -7.58 -12.65 0.77
N ALA A 95 -7.70 -12.10 -0.45
CA ALA A 95 -7.21 -12.78 -1.64
C ALA A 95 -5.68 -12.95 -1.55
N PRO A 96 -5.12 -14.10 -1.98
CA PRO A 96 -3.67 -14.21 -2.13
C PRO A 96 -3.21 -13.09 -3.07
N PRO A 97 -2.12 -12.37 -2.73
CA PRO A 97 -1.70 -11.26 -3.54
C PRO A 97 -1.30 -11.79 -4.90
N VAL A 98 -1.84 -11.15 -5.94
CA VAL A 98 -1.44 -11.40 -7.31
C VAL A 98 -0.04 -10.84 -7.49
N ILE A 99 0.91 -11.74 -7.73
CA ILE A 99 2.29 -11.44 -8.09
C ILE A 99 2.34 -11.41 -9.61
N LEU A 100 2.59 -10.25 -10.19
CA LEU A 100 2.69 -10.07 -11.64
C LEU A 100 4.13 -10.28 -12.10
N GLU A 101 4.31 -10.65 -13.37
CA GLU A 101 5.63 -10.65 -14.01
C GLU A 101 5.85 -9.32 -14.73
N PRO A 102 6.99 -8.63 -14.54
CA PRO A 102 7.30 -7.42 -15.29
C PRO A 102 7.37 -7.72 -16.78
N GLU A 103 6.56 -7.01 -17.57
CA GLU A 103 6.57 -7.14 -19.03
C GLU A 103 7.79 -6.45 -19.67
N LYS A 104 8.41 -5.49 -18.98
CA LYS A 104 9.58 -4.77 -19.49
C LYS A 104 10.78 -5.70 -19.66
N PRO A 105 11.50 -5.60 -20.80
CA PRO A 105 12.74 -6.34 -21.00
C PRO A 105 13.79 -5.90 -19.96
N ARG A 106 14.78 -6.76 -19.76
CA ARG A 106 15.99 -6.37 -19.02
C ARG A 106 16.89 -5.56 -19.97
N PHE A 107 17.67 -4.66 -19.40
CA PHE A 107 18.69 -3.89 -20.12
C PHE A 107 20.09 -4.31 -19.68
N GLU A 108 21.07 -3.97 -20.52
CA GLU A 108 22.48 -4.21 -20.21
C GLU A 108 22.93 -3.39 -18.98
N PRO A 109 23.70 -3.99 -18.06
CA PRO A 109 24.20 -3.28 -16.89
C PRO A 109 25.32 -2.31 -17.28
N LEU A 110 25.41 -1.17 -16.58
CA LEU A 110 26.56 -0.29 -16.70
C LEU A 110 27.85 -0.98 -16.22
N PRO A 111 29.03 -0.49 -16.64
CA PRO A 111 30.29 -0.88 -16.00
C PRO A 111 30.21 -0.64 -14.49
N HIS A 112 30.46 -1.70 -13.73
CA HIS A 112 30.32 -1.72 -12.28
C HIS A 112 31.57 -2.29 -11.62
N VAL A 113 31.85 -1.85 -10.40
CA VAL A 113 33.07 -2.24 -9.67
C VAL A 113 32.99 -3.61 -9.00
N GLY A 114 31.79 -4.20 -8.90
CA GLY A 114 31.58 -5.49 -8.25
C GLY A 114 30.12 -5.89 -8.16
N GLU A 115 29.79 -6.71 -7.17
CA GLU A 115 28.42 -7.19 -6.93
C GLU A 115 28.04 -6.98 -5.47
N ILE A 116 26.94 -6.27 -5.24
CA ILE A 116 26.34 -6.18 -3.91
C ILE A 116 25.39 -7.35 -3.75
N ARG A 117 25.49 -8.08 -2.63
CA ARG A 117 24.70 -9.30 -2.39
C ARG A 117 23.81 -9.18 -1.15
N GLN A 118 22.61 -9.75 -1.25
CA GLN A 118 21.57 -9.73 -0.22
C GLN A 118 21.36 -11.09 0.45
N GLY A 119 21.28 -11.07 1.79
CA GLY A 119 20.98 -12.23 2.61
C GLY A 119 22.10 -13.28 2.63
N SER A 120 21.95 -14.30 3.47
CA SER A 120 22.93 -15.39 3.61
C SER A 120 23.11 -16.22 2.33
N ALA A 121 22.08 -16.29 1.49
CA ALA A 121 22.14 -16.96 0.19
C ALA A 121 22.86 -16.13 -0.90
N GLY A 122 23.21 -14.86 -0.62
CA GLY A 122 24.06 -14.06 -1.49
C GLY A 122 23.42 -13.63 -2.82
N TYR A 123 22.14 -13.28 -2.83
CA TYR A 123 21.45 -12.81 -4.05
C TYR A 123 22.09 -11.53 -4.57
N VAL A 124 22.62 -11.53 -5.78
CA VAL A 124 23.15 -10.31 -6.42
C VAL A 124 22.01 -9.31 -6.60
N ILE A 125 22.25 -8.06 -6.24
CA ILE A 125 21.32 -6.98 -6.53
C ILE A 125 21.44 -6.64 -8.01
N ASP A 126 20.40 -6.97 -8.76
CA ASP A 126 20.32 -6.75 -10.21
C ASP A 126 19.13 -5.86 -10.60
N THR A 127 18.29 -5.49 -9.63
CA THR A 127 17.02 -4.81 -9.88
C THR A 127 16.86 -3.65 -8.90
N ILE A 128 16.34 -2.53 -9.39
CA ILE A 128 15.87 -1.42 -8.56
C ILE A 128 14.35 -1.30 -8.70
N CYS A 129 13.65 -1.19 -7.57
CA CYS A 129 12.20 -1.00 -7.52
C CYS A 129 11.87 0.34 -6.83
N LEU A 130 11.15 1.22 -7.55
CA LEU A 130 10.68 2.51 -7.05
C LEU A 130 9.33 2.36 -6.36
N HIS A 131 9.18 3.07 -5.22
CA HIS A 131 7.98 3.08 -4.40
C HIS A 131 7.56 4.51 -4.05
N CYS A 132 6.27 4.67 -3.73
CA CYS A 132 5.73 5.83 -3.00
C CYS A 132 5.33 5.41 -1.58
N ALA A 133 5.14 6.38 -0.67
CA ALA A 133 4.78 6.10 0.72
C ALA A 133 3.28 5.85 0.93
N ALA A 134 2.45 6.22 -0.04
CA ALA A 134 0.98 6.21 0.05
C ALA A 134 0.47 7.02 1.25
N VAL A 135 1.06 8.20 1.45
CA VAL A 135 0.70 9.18 2.48
C VAL A 135 -0.03 10.37 1.84
N PRO A 136 -0.80 11.16 2.62
CA PRO A 136 -1.34 12.42 2.12
C PRO A 136 -0.21 13.33 1.62
N GLY A 137 -0.40 14.07 0.52
CA GLY A 137 0.67 14.89 -0.08
C GLY A 137 1.31 15.92 0.87
N ARG A 138 0.53 16.43 1.85
CA ARG A 138 1.04 17.34 2.89
C ARG A 138 1.67 16.66 4.11
N TRP A 139 1.78 15.33 4.13
CA TRP A 139 2.20 14.57 5.31
C TRP A 139 3.63 14.87 5.75
N HIS A 140 4.50 15.32 4.85
CA HIS A 140 5.90 15.63 5.14
C HIS A 140 6.12 17.05 5.72
N MET A 141 5.17 17.97 5.57
CA MET A 141 5.40 19.43 5.71
C MET A 141 5.84 19.89 7.11
N ASP A 142 5.51 19.13 8.14
CA ASP A 142 5.80 19.40 9.55
C ASP A 142 6.94 18.53 10.10
N LYS A 143 7.71 17.87 9.23
CA LYS A 143 8.74 16.89 9.60
C LYS A 143 10.07 17.23 8.96
N SER A 144 11.14 17.07 9.73
CA SER A 144 12.49 16.90 9.19
C SER A 144 12.63 15.55 8.47
N ASN A 145 13.66 15.41 7.62
CA ASN A 145 13.97 14.16 6.93
C ASN A 145 14.23 12.99 7.90
N GLY A 146 14.81 13.28 9.07
CA GLY A 146 14.98 12.31 10.15
C GLY A 146 13.65 11.82 10.73
N GLU A 147 12.68 12.73 10.90
CA GLU A 147 11.33 12.39 11.38
C GLU A 147 10.52 11.63 10.33
N ILE A 148 10.67 11.96 9.05
CA ILE A 148 10.10 11.22 7.92
C ILE A 148 10.59 9.77 7.95
N ALA A 149 11.91 9.55 7.96
CA ALA A 149 12.49 8.21 7.99
C ALA A 149 12.05 7.42 9.22
N SER A 150 12.04 8.07 10.39
CA SER A 150 11.58 7.46 11.64
C SER A 150 10.10 7.08 11.60
N ALA A 151 9.26 7.91 10.97
CA ALA A 151 7.83 7.63 10.82
C ALA A 151 7.58 6.45 9.87
N ILE A 152 8.27 6.38 8.73
CA ILE A 152 8.22 5.20 7.83
C ILE A 152 8.67 3.94 8.55
N HIS A 153 9.75 4.01 9.34
CA HIS A 153 10.20 2.87 10.13
C HIS A 153 9.12 2.41 11.13
N ARG A 154 8.48 3.34 11.84
CA ARG A 154 7.37 3.02 12.77
C ARG A 154 6.14 2.43 12.07
N MET A 155 5.76 2.94 10.89
CA MET A 155 4.65 2.39 10.10
C MET A 155 4.85 0.92 9.75
N HIS A 156 6.10 0.49 9.59
CA HIS A 156 6.42 -0.91 9.33
C HIS A 156 6.62 -1.73 10.61
N THR A 157 7.28 -1.19 11.63
CA THR A 157 7.76 -1.97 12.77
C THR A 157 6.83 -2.00 13.98
N LEU A 158 5.98 -0.97 14.17
CA LEU A 158 5.01 -1.00 15.26
C LEU A 158 4.06 -2.20 15.08
N PRO A 159 3.57 -2.81 16.17
CA PRO A 159 2.59 -3.88 16.06
C PRO A 159 1.28 -3.36 15.43
N PRO A 160 0.45 -4.25 14.84
CA PRO A 160 -0.86 -3.87 14.30
C PRO A 160 -1.75 -3.12 15.29
N SER A 161 -1.68 -3.46 16.58
CA SER A 161 -2.40 -2.76 17.66
C SER A 161 -2.00 -1.28 17.84
N LYS A 162 -0.87 -0.86 17.26
CA LYS A 162 -0.39 0.53 17.23
C LYS A 162 -0.34 1.10 15.80
N GLY A 163 -1.03 0.47 14.85
CA GLY A 163 -1.15 0.93 13.47
C GLY A 163 0.06 0.63 12.57
N GLY A 164 0.99 -0.24 12.99
CA GLY A 164 2.09 -0.70 12.14
C GLY A 164 1.88 -2.11 11.59
N ARG A 165 2.92 -2.72 11.01
CA ARG A 165 2.87 -4.06 10.41
C ARG A 165 3.54 -5.17 11.24
N GLY A 166 4.16 -4.83 12.36
CA GLY A 166 4.91 -5.76 13.20
C GLY A 166 6.18 -6.33 12.55
N TRP A 167 6.73 -5.65 11.54
CA TRP A 167 7.93 -6.11 10.86
C TRP A 167 9.17 -5.84 11.71
N SER A 168 10.25 -6.60 11.48
CA SER A 168 11.51 -6.39 12.19
C SER A 168 12.25 -5.11 11.77
N ASP A 169 11.93 -4.57 10.59
CA ASP A 169 12.56 -3.37 10.02
C ASP A 169 11.69 -2.82 8.88
N THR A 170 11.97 -1.59 8.43
CA THR A 170 11.35 -1.00 7.23
C THR A 170 11.65 -1.82 5.97
N GLY A 171 10.72 -1.88 5.02
CA GLY A 171 10.87 -2.68 3.80
C GLY A 171 11.80 -2.09 2.73
N TYR A 172 12.26 -0.85 2.91
CA TYR A 172 13.01 -0.07 1.90
C TYR A 172 14.47 0.10 2.28
N HIS A 173 15.34 0.19 1.27
CA HIS A 173 16.79 0.37 1.46
C HIS A 173 17.19 1.85 1.51
N GLY A 174 16.48 2.69 0.76
CA GLY A 174 16.63 4.14 0.78
C GLY A 174 15.27 4.84 0.82
N ILE A 175 15.24 6.04 1.42
CA ILE A 175 14.07 6.92 1.48
C ILE A 175 14.47 8.29 0.95
N THR A 176 13.96 8.65 -0.22
CA THR A 176 14.12 9.95 -0.86
C THR A 176 13.12 10.95 -0.26
N CYS A 177 13.62 11.97 0.41
CA CYS A 177 12.82 13.05 0.98
C CYS A 177 12.51 14.12 -0.06
N PRO A 178 11.49 14.96 0.16
CA PRO A 178 11.07 15.99 -0.81
C PRO A 178 12.14 17.04 -1.15
N ASP A 179 13.15 17.24 -0.31
CA ASP A 179 14.26 18.15 -0.58
C ASP A 179 15.43 17.48 -1.35
N GLY A 180 15.28 16.20 -1.70
CA GLY A 180 16.31 15.41 -2.39
C GLY A 180 17.27 14.66 -1.47
N GLU A 181 17.21 14.80 -0.13
CA GLU A 181 18.03 13.96 0.75
C GLU A 181 17.57 12.50 0.67
N ILE A 182 18.51 11.57 0.43
CA ILE A 182 18.24 10.14 0.53
C ILE A 182 18.73 9.61 1.87
N ARG A 183 17.79 9.26 2.74
CA ARG A 183 18.05 8.62 4.03
C ARG A 183 18.30 7.13 3.81
N ALA A 184 19.41 6.63 4.32
CA ALA A 184 19.63 5.18 4.43
C ALA A 184 18.59 4.57 5.39
N ALA A 185 18.07 3.40 5.03
CA ALA A 185 17.01 2.72 5.77
C ALA A 185 17.46 1.27 6.09
N ARG A 186 16.80 0.25 5.52
CA ARG A 186 17.26 -1.14 5.67
C ARG A 186 18.66 -1.28 5.03
N PRO A 187 19.63 -1.93 5.68
CA PRO A 187 20.94 -2.20 5.09
C PRO A 187 20.80 -2.89 3.73
N ILE A 188 21.53 -2.40 2.71
CA ILE A 188 21.44 -2.90 1.32
C ILE A 188 21.72 -4.40 1.20
N THR A 189 22.49 -4.97 2.12
CA THR A 189 22.85 -6.40 2.17
C THR A 189 21.77 -7.28 2.83
N ARG A 190 20.70 -6.69 3.37
CA ARG A 190 19.53 -7.44 3.87
C ARG A 190 18.47 -7.49 2.78
N ILE A 191 17.75 -8.62 2.69
CA ILE A 191 16.61 -8.75 1.77
C ILE A 191 15.54 -7.72 2.15
N GLY A 192 14.98 -7.02 1.17
CA GLY A 192 13.92 -6.02 1.36
C GLY A 192 12.56 -6.61 1.73
N ALA A 193 11.57 -5.73 1.89
CA ALA A 193 10.16 -6.11 2.02
C ALA A 193 9.25 -5.12 1.27
N GLY A 194 9.74 -4.58 0.14
CA GLY A 194 9.05 -3.55 -0.63
C GLY A 194 8.03 -4.10 -1.62
N ALA A 195 8.27 -5.29 -2.20
CA ALA A 195 7.37 -5.90 -3.17
C ALA A 195 7.29 -7.43 -2.96
N ARG A 196 6.12 -7.92 -2.54
CA ARG A 196 5.92 -9.37 -2.30
C ARG A 196 6.16 -10.14 -3.60
N GLY A 197 7.01 -11.17 -3.54
CA GLY A 197 7.47 -11.92 -4.72
C GLY A 197 8.78 -11.40 -5.32
N TYR A 198 9.14 -10.13 -5.06
CA TYR A 198 10.28 -9.43 -5.68
C TYR A 198 11.10 -8.66 -4.65
N ASN A 199 11.57 -9.35 -3.61
CA ASN A 199 12.41 -8.74 -2.55
C ASN A 199 13.89 -9.18 -2.62
N ARG A 200 14.20 -10.29 -3.29
CA ARG A 200 15.54 -10.88 -3.37
C ARG A 200 16.28 -10.28 -4.55
N GLY A 201 17.49 -9.77 -4.34
CA GLY A 201 18.28 -9.12 -5.40
C GLY A 201 17.69 -7.78 -5.84
N VAL A 202 16.87 -7.15 -4.99
CA VAL A 202 16.17 -5.90 -5.32
C VAL A 202 16.57 -4.80 -4.33
N TYR A 203 17.04 -3.68 -4.87
CA TYR A 203 17.11 -2.43 -4.13
C TYR A 203 15.74 -1.75 -4.17
N HIS A 204 15.21 -1.34 -3.02
CA HIS A 204 13.89 -0.73 -2.92
C HIS A 204 14.10 0.71 -2.49
N LEU A 205 13.76 1.63 -3.38
CA LEU A 205 13.87 3.06 -3.14
C LEU A 205 12.48 3.64 -2.92
N LEU A 206 12.21 4.08 -1.70
CA LEU A 206 10.99 4.81 -1.37
C LEU A 206 11.17 6.28 -1.73
N MET A 207 10.19 6.87 -2.39
CA MET A 207 10.09 8.31 -2.60
C MET A 207 8.92 8.85 -1.79
N ILE A 208 9.13 9.97 -1.10
CA ILE A 208 8.08 10.64 -0.33
C ILE A 208 7.38 11.64 -1.25
N GLU A 209 6.10 11.38 -1.52
CA GLU A 209 5.26 12.23 -2.36
C GLU A 209 4.86 13.54 -1.65
N VAL A 210 4.72 14.61 -2.44
CA VAL A 210 4.18 15.94 -2.07
C VAL A 210 2.75 16.16 -2.58
N GLY A 211 2.27 15.26 -3.45
CA GLY A 211 0.88 15.15 -3.87
C GLY A 211 0.30 13.79 -3.49
N THR A 212 -0.97 13.74 -3.05
CA THR A 212 -1.61 12.46 -2.75
C THR A 212 -1.80 11.66 -4.06
N ILE A 213 -1.21 10.46 -4.13
CA ILE A 213 -1.33 9.60 -5.30
C ILE A 213 -2.73 8.99 -5.36
N THR A 214 -3.51 9.42 -6.36
CA THR A 214 -4.89 8.96 -6.61
C THR A 214 -5.03 8.20 -7.93
N ASP A 215 -4.06 8.34 -8.82
CA ASP A 215 -4.06 7.86 -10.19
C ASP A 215 -2.63 7.75 -10.70
N THR A 216 -2.47 7.22 -11.91
CA THR A 216 -1.17 7.20 -12.60
C THR A 216 -1.03 8.48 -13.40
N ARG A 217 0.00 9.28 -13.11
CA ARG A 217 0.32 10.52 -13.83
C ARG A 217 1.82 10.68 -14.07
N GLN A 218 2.24 11.89 -14.40
CA GLN A 218 3.65 12.23 -14.49
C GLN A 218 4.26 12.26 -13.08
N PRO A 219 5.53 11.85 -12.90
CA PRO A 219 6.17 11.86 -11.60
C PRO A 219 6.19 13.27 -10.96
N GLU A 220 6.29 14.33 -11.76
CA GLU A 220 6.28 15.73 -11.31
C GLU A 220 4.95 16.17 -10.68
N ASP A 221 3.85 15.44 -10.94
CA ASP A 221 2.56 15.69 -10.29
C ASP A 221 2.57 15.28 -8.80
N TYR A 222 3.49 14.39 -8.41
CA TYR A 222 3.54 13.80 -7.08
C TYR A 222 4.84 14.03 -6.34
N PHE A 223 5.95 14.33 -7.03
CA PHE A 223 7.27 14.45 -6.45
C PHE A 223 7.93 15.75 -6.85
N THR A 224 8.75 16.30 -5.96
CA THR A 224 9.55 17.50 -6.24
C THR A 224 10.65 17.20 -7.26
N PRO A 225 11.10 18.20 -8.03
CA PRO A 225 12.25 18.06 -8.91
C PRO A 225 13.51 17.56 -8.20
N GLU A 226 13.76 18.00 -6.96
CA GLU A 226 14.90 17.59 -6.15
C GLU A 226 14.84 16.10 -5.79
N ALA A 227 13.67 15.61 -5.38
CA ALA A 227 13.46 14.20 -5.09
C ALA A 227 13.64 13.33 -6.35
N LEU A 228 13.11 13.78 -7.48
CA LEU A 228 13.27 13.07 -8.76
C LEU A 228 14.72 13.01 -9.21
N ALA A 229 15.45 14.13 -9.15
CA ALA A 229 16.86 14.20 -9.47
C ALA A 229 17.70 13.30 -8.55
N ALA A 230 17.43 13.33 -7.24
CA ALA A 230 18.12 12.48 -6.27
C ALA A 230 17.86 10.99 -6.51
N ALA A 231 16.63 10.60 -6.80
CA ALA A 231 16.29 9.21 -7.10
C ALA A 231 17.01 8.70 -8.34
N LYS A 232 17.07 9.49 -9.42
CA LYS A 232 17.86 9.17 -10.63
C LYS A 232 19.35 9.05 -10.31
N ALA A 233 19.92 9.99 -9.54
CA ALA A 233 21.32 9.92 -9.12
C ALA A 233 21.63 8.66 -8.29
N LYS A 234 20.71 8.24 -7.41
CA LYS A 234 20.86 7.01 -6.61
C LYS A 234 20.81 5.75 -7.46
N ILE A 235 19.96 5.70 -8.48
CA ILE A 235 19.92 4.60 -9.45
C ILE A 235 21.29 4.42 -10.10
N GLU A 236 21.88 5.51 -10.59
CA GLU A 236 23.19 5.51 -11.24
C GLU A 236 24.34 5.20 -10.26
N GLU A 237 24.25 5.66 -9.01
CA GLU A 237 25.19 5.31 -7.95
C GLU A 237 25.22 3.81 -7.66
N ILE A 238 24.05 3.18 -7.54
CA ILE A 238 23.94 1.74 -7.27
C ILE A 238 24.40 0.94 -8.49
N ALA A 239 24.05 1.39 -9.69
CA ALA A 239 24.41 0.74 -10.93
C ALA A 239 25.92 0.70 -11.21
N ARG A 240 26.70 1.64 -10.66
CA ARG A 240 28.17 1.60 -10.71
C ARG A 240 28.77 0.61 -9.72
N GLN A 241 27.99 0.08 -8.79
CA GLN A 241 28.46 -0.83 -7.74
C GLN A 241 28.01 -2.28 -7.93
N THR A 242 26.93 -2.52 -8.69
CA THR A 242 26.33 -3.84 -8.88
C THR A 242 25.63 -3.92 -10.25
N PRO A 243 25.52 -5.09 -10.90
CA PRO A 243 24.97 -5.23 -12.24
C PRO A 243 23.43 -5.03 -12.28
N ILE A 244 22.98 -3.79 -12.25
CA ILE A 244 21.55 -3.47 -12.40
C ILE A 244 21.14 -3.69 -13.86
N THR A 245 20.19 -4.61 -14.08
CA THR A 245 19.62 -4.97 -15.39
C THR A 245 18.12 -4.72 -15.48
N ARG A 246 17.50 -4.24 -14.40
CA ARG A 246 16.08 -3.87 -14.37
C ARG A 246 15.81 -2.68 -13.47
N LEU A 247 14.97 -1.78 -13.95
CA LEU A 247 14.34 -0.72 -13.18
C LEU A 247 12.82 -0.89 -13.29
N MET A 248 12.12 -0.88 -12.15
CA MET A 248 10.67 -1.10 -12.13
C MET A 248 9.95 -0.27 -11.08
N GLY A 249 8.66 0.01 -11.31
CA GLY A 249 7.73 0.44 -10.27
C GLY A 249 7.07 -0.76 -9.57
N HIS A 250 6.64 -0.62 -8.31
CA HIS A 250 5.94 -1.70 -7.60
C HIS A 250 4.71 -2.22 -8.36
N ARG A 251 4.01 -1.35 -9.09
CA ARG A 251 2.84 -1.70 -9.88
C ARG A 251 3.08 -2.72 -11.00
N GLU A 252 4.32 -2.87 -11.46
CA GLU A 252 4.68 -3.86 -12.49
C GLU A 252 4.66 -5.29 -11.94
N VAL A 253 4.71 -5.44 -10.62
CA VAL A 253 4.75 -6.74 -9.93
C VAL A 253 3.58 -6.97 -8.97
N ALA A 254 2.69 -5.98 -8.83
CA ALA A 254 1.51 -6.04 -7.98
C ALA A 254 0.41 -5.10 -8.49
N ARG A 255 -0.87 -5.44 -8.27
CA ARG A 255 -2.01 -4.56 -8.61
C ARG A 255 -2.12 -3.36 -7.64
N LYS A 256 -1.29 -2.34 -7.87
CA LYS A 256 -1.19 -1.13 -7.04
C LYS A 256 -0.92 0.10 -7.92
N LEU A 257 -1.20 1.30 -7.41
CA LEU A 257 -0.82 2.55 -8.09
C LEU A 257 0.67 2.89 -7.93
N CYS A 258 1.30 2.42 -6.86
CA CYS A 258 2.68 2.71 -6.49
C CYS A 258 3.67 2.43 -7.65
N PRO A 259 4.53 3.39 -8.05
CA PRO A 259 4.87 4.65 -7.36
C PRO A 259 4.04 5.88 -7.75
N GLY A 260 2.91 5.72 -8.46
CA GLY A 260 2.06 6.82 -8.94
C GLY A 260 2.33 7.22 -10.40
N PHE A 261 3.30 6.60 -11.05
CA PHE A 261 3.68 6.86 -12.44
C PHE A 261 4.23 5.58 -13.09
N GLU A 262 4.34 5.56 -14.42
CA GLU A 262 5.03 4.50 -15.16
C GLU A 262 6.54 4.72 -15.12
N VAL A 263 7.30 3.71 -14.70
CA VAL A 263 8.76 3.82 -14.67
C VAL A 263 9.32 3.49 -16.06
N VAL A 264 9.64 4.51 -16.84
CA VAL A 264 10.19 4.35 -18.19
C VAL A 264 11.72 4.40 -18.13
N ASP A 265 12.39 3.31 -18.51
CA ASP A 265 13.83 3.13 -18.29
C ASP A 265 14.69 4.26 -18.87
N ARG A 266 14.39 4.72 -20.09
CA ARG A 266 15.10 5.83 -20.76
C ARG A 266 14.91 7.22 -20.12
N GLU A 267 13.90 7.38 -19.27
CA GLU A 267 13.62 8.65 -18.57
C GLU A 267 14.31 8.70 -17.20
N TRP A 268 14.66 7.52 -16.68
CA TRP A 268 15.23 7.32 -15.35
C TRP A 268 16.68 6.87 -15.38
N THR A 269 17.15 6.44 -16.54
CA THR A 269 18.51 6.00 -16.78
C THR A 269 18.97 6.52 -18.14
N ASN A 270 20.26 6.78 -18.29
CA ASN A 270 20.85 7.13 -19.59
C ASN A 270 21.16 5.89 -20.45
N ARG A 271 20.42 4.78 -20.26
CA ARG A 271 20.74 3.48 -20.87
C ARG A 271 19.95 3.27 -22.14
N GLU A 272 20.59 2.66 -23.13
CA GLU A 272 19.91 2.14 -24.30
C GLU A 272 19.14 0.87 -23.91
N VAL A 273 17.89 0.77 -24.33
CA VAL A 273 17.09 -0.45 -24.20
C VAL A 273 17.50 -1.36 -25.36
N SER A 274 18.03 -2.54 -25.04
CA SER A 274 18.42 -3.58 -25.99
C SER A 274 17.23 -4.39 -26.48
#